data_AF-A0A7H0TIX1-F1
#
_entry.id   AF-A0A7H0TIX1-F1
#
_cell.length_a   1.000
_cell.length_b   1.000
_cell.length_c   1.000
_cell.angle_alpha   90.00
_cell.angle_beta   90.00
_cell.angle_gamma   90.00
#
_symmetry.space_group_name_H-M   'P 1'
#
loop_
_entity.id
_entity.type
_entity.pdbx_description
1 polymer ?
#
loop_
_entity_poly.entity_id
_entity_poly.type
_entity_poly.pdbx_seq_one_letter_code
_entity_poly.pdbx_strand_id
1 'polypeptide(L)'
;NKVDMVDDEELLELVEMEVRDLLSEYDFPGDDVPVISGSALKALEGDADYEQKILDLMQAVDEFIPTPERDSDKPFMMPVEDVFSITGRGTVATGRVERGQIKVGEEVEIIGMQEESSKTTVTGVEMFR
;
A
#
# COMPACT_ATOMS: atom_id res chain seq x y z
N ASN A 1 7.98 -7.23 -14.27
CA ASN A 1 9.34 -6.97 -13.73
C ASN A 1 10.32 -7.98 -14.30
N LYS A 2 11.63 -7.67 -14.33
CA LYS A 2 12.72 -8.52 -14.86
C LYS A 2 12.63 -8.86 -16.36
N VAL A 3 12.02 -7.98 -17.15
CA VAL A 3 11.90 -8.17 -18.61
C VAL A 3 13.27 -8.14 -19.30
N ASP A 4 14.26 -7.48 -18.70
CA ASP A 4 15.67 -7.48 -19.15
C ASP A 4 16.35 -8.86 -19.14
N MET A 5 15.73 -9.86 -18.50
CA MET A 5 16.23 -11.22 -18.41
C MET A 5 15.50 -12.19 -19.35
N VAL A 6 14.57 -11.70 -20.17
CA VAL A 6 13.72 -12.51 -21.05
C VAL A 6 13.85 -11.97 -22.48
N ASP A 7 14.43 -12.80 -23.35
CA ASP A 7 14.68 -12.44 -24.76
C ASP A 7 13.53 -12.85 -25.70
N ASP A 8 12.55 -13.60 -25.19
CA ASP A 8 11.43 -14.16 -25.96
C ASP A 8 10.12 -13.43 -25.64
N GLU A 9 9.60 -12.73 -26.64
CA GLU A 9 8.35 -11.96 -26.54
C GLU A 9 7.13 -12.86 -26.34
N GLU A 10 7.11 -14.07 -26.92
CA GLU A 10 6.00 -15.02 -26.76
C GLU A 10 5.88 -15.49 -25.30
N LEU A 11 7.01 -15.61 -24.59
CA LEU A 11 6.99 -15.95 -23.17
C LEU A 11 6.41 -14.82 -22.32
N LEU A 12 6.64 -13.56 -22.68
CA LEU A 12 6.09 -12.42 -21.96
C LEU A 12 4.57 -12.33 -22.14
N GLU A 13 4.09 -12.53 -23.37
CA GLU A 13 2.65 -12.58 -23.67
C GLU A 13 1.95 -13.74 -22.93
N LEU A 14 2.58 -14.91 -22.87
CA LEU A 14 2.06 -16.06 -22.13
C LEU A 14 1.95 -15.75 -20.63
N VAL A 15 2.97 -15.15 -20.02
CA VAL A 15 2.95 -14.76 -18.61
C VAL A 15 1.85 -13.74 -18.34
N GLU A 16 1.66 -12.77 -19.22
CA GLU A 16 0.58 -11.78 -19.07
C GLU A 16 -0.78 -12.47 -19.10
N MET A 17 -1.03 -13.33 -20.09
CA MET A 17 -2.28 -14.09 -20.20
C MET A 17 -2.57 -14.91 -18.94
N GLU A 18 -1.59 -15.67 -18.43
CA GLU A 18 -1.75 -16.47 -17.20
C GLU A 18 -2.09 -15.60 -15.98
N VAL A 19 -1.47 -14.42 -15.85
CA VAL A 19 -1.75 -13.49 -14.74
C VAL A 19 -3.15 -12.89 -14.87
N ARG A 20 -3.59 -12.55 -16.09
CA ARG A 20 -4.94 -12.02 -16.34
C ARG A 20 -6.02 -13.07 -16.04
N ASP A 21 -5.80 -14.31 -16.45
CA ASP A 21 -6.68 -15.43 -16.13
C ASP A 21 -6.78 -15.65 -14.61
N LEU A 22 -5.64 -15.61 -13.91
CA LEU A 22 -5.61 -15.74 -12.45
C LEU A 22 -6.35 -14.60 -11.75
N LEU A 23 -6.20 -13.36 -12.21
CA LEU A 23 -6.96 -12.22 -11.66
C LEU A 23 -8.46 -12.42 -11.85
N SER A 24 -8.88 -12.85 -13.04
CA SER A 24 -10.27 -13.15 -13.35
C SER A 24 -10.84 -14.29 -12.51
N GLU A 25 -10.04 -15.30 -12.16
CA GLU A 25 -10.44 -16.40 -11.25
C GLU A 25 -10.83 -15.88 -9.85
N TYR A 26 -10.22 -14.79 -9.39
CA TYR A 26 -10.49 -14.16 -8.10
C TYR A 26 -11.40 -12.92 -8.19
N ASP A 27 -12.24 -12.84 -9.23
CA ASP A 27 -13.21 -11.76 -9.46
C ASP A 27 -12.59 -10.35 -9.62
N PHE A 28 -11.31 -10.26 -10.00
CA PHE A 28 -10.69 -9.00 -10.44
C PHE A 28 -10.88 -8.79 -11.94
N PRO A 29 -10.85 -7.53 -12.43
CA PRO A 29 -11.02 -7.24 -13.85
C PRO A 29 -9.74 -7.56 -14.64
N GLY A 30 -9.40 -8.85 -14.78
CA GLY A 30 -8.13 -9.33 -15.34
C GLY A 30 -7.80 -8.74 -16.71
N ASP A 31 -8.79 -8.55 -17.58
CA ASP A 31 -8.60 -7.96 -18.91
C ASP A 31 -8.33 -6.44 -18.89
N ASP A 32 -8.83 -5.73 -17.87
CA ASP A 32 -8.74 -4.27 -17.79
C ASP A 32 -7.56 -3.79 -16.92
N VAL A 33 -7.01 -4.64 -16.05
CA VAL A 33 -5.87 -4.29 -15.19
C VAL A 33 -4.67 -3.89 -16.06
N PRO A 34 -4.06 -2.71 -15.82
CA PRO A 34 -2.84 -2.30 -16.51
C PRO A 34 -1.67 -3.24 -16.18
N VAL A 35 -0.99 -3.76 -17.22
CA VAL A 35 0.21 -4.58 -17.07
C VAL A 35 1.39 -3.82 -17.67
N ILE A 36 2.37 -3.48 -16.83
CA ILE A 36 3.57 -2.74 -17.24
C ILE A 36 4.80 -3.64 -17.18
N SER A 37 5.30 -3.95 -18.37
CA SER A 37 6.53 -4.73 -18.58
C SER A 37 7.76 -3.84 -18.46
N GLY A 38 8.66 -4.18 -17.53
CA GLY A 38 9.88 -3.43 -17.27
C GLY A 38 10.86 -4.13 -16.34
N SER A 39 11.95 -3.45 -15.99
CA SER A 39 13.00 -3.92 -15.08
C SER A 39 13.28 -2.88 -14.00
N ALA A 40 12.89 -3.19 -12.77
CA ALA A 40 13.13 -2.32 -11.62
C ALA A 40 14.63 -2.15 -11.32
N LEU A 41 15.45 -3.17 -11.59
CA LEU A 41 16.90 -3.09 -11.39
C LEU A 41 17.52 -2.12 -12.39
N LYS A 42 17.20 -2.27 -13.68
CA LYS A 42 17.74 -1.38 -14.72
C LYS A 42 17.30 0.07 -14.55
N ALA A 43 16.03 0.29 -14.16
CA ALA A 43 15.56 1.62 -13.79
C ALA A 43 16.38 2.22 -12.63
N LEU A 44 16.67 1.43 -11.58
CA LEU A 44 17.50 1.88 -10.45
C LEU A 44 18.96 2.13 -10.85
N GLU A 45 19.47 1.42 -11.84
CA GLU A 45 20.81 1.61 -12.42
C GLU A 45 20.90 2.85 -13.34
N GLY A 46 19.77 3.52 -13.63
CA GLY A 46 19.71 4.74 -14.44
C GLY A 46 19.47 4.51 -15.93
N ASP A 47 18.94 3.35 -16.32
CA ASP A 47 18.54 3.09 -17.70
C ASP A 47 17.24 3.82 -18.03
N ALA A 48 17.31 4.82 -18.91
CA ALA A 48 16.21 5.72 -19.23
C ALA A 48 14.95 5.00 -19.77
N ASP A 49 15.11 3.92 -20.54
CA ASP A 49 13.98 3.19 -21.09
C ASP A 49 13.19 2.48 -19.97
N TYR A 50 13.91 1.96 -18.97
CA TYR A 50 13.28 1.30 -17.82
C TYR A 50 12.84 2.28 -16.72
N GLU A 51 13.50 3.43 -16.56
CA GLU A 51 12.99 4.54 -15.74
C GLU A 51 11.63 5.01 -16.24
N GLN A 52 11.46 5.14 -17.57
CA GLN A 52 10.17 5.50 -18.15
C GLN A 52 9.09 4.47 -17.82
N LYS A 53 9.40 3.17 -17.78
CA LYS A 53 8.42 2.14 -17.35
C LYS A 53 7.95 2.30 -15.91
N ILE A 54 8.78 2.86 -15.02
CA ILE A 54 8.36 3.18 -13.65
C ILE A 54 7.41 4.38 -13.66
N LEU A 55 7.66 5.39 -14.50
CA LEU A 55 6.75 6.53 -14.66
C LEU A 55 5.41 6.08 -15.26
N ASP A 56 5.42 5.22 -16.27
CA ASP A 56 4.21 4.64 -16.86
C ASP A 56 3.42 3.84 -15.81
N LEU A 57 4.10 3.07 -14.95
CA LEU A 57 3.48 2.37 -13.83
C LEU A 57 2.83 3.33 -12.84
N MET A 58 3.51 4.42 -12.48
CA MET A 58 2.95 5.41 -11.57
C MET A 58 1.75 6.15 -12.18
N GLN A 59 1.79 6.45 -13.48
CA GLN A 59 0.65 7.01 -14.20
C GLN A 59 -0.54 6.04 -14.20
N ALA A 60 -0.31 4.75 -14.45
CA ALA A 60 -1.37 3.75 -14.39
C ALA A 60 -1.98 3.64 -12.99
N VAL A 61 -1.18 3.74 -11.93
CA VAL A 61 -1.67 3.80 -10.54
C VAL A 61 -2.57 5.01 -10.34
N ASP A 62 -2.14 6.20 -10.75
CA ASP A 62 -2.89 7.45 -10.59
C ASP A 62 -4.22 7.46 -11.38
N GLU A 63 -4.25 6.86 -12.57
CA GLU A 63 -5.43 6.86 -13.44
C GLU A 63 -6.39 5.70 -13.15
N PHE A 64 -5.88 4.51 -12.81
CA PHE A 64 -6.69 3.30 -12.66
C PHE A 64 -7.23 3.10 -11.24
N ILE A 65 -6.48 3.52 -10.20
CA ILE A 65 -6.88 3.31 -8.80
C ILE A 65 -7.61 4.56 -8.29
N PRO A 66 -8.95 4.50 -8.11
CA PRO A 66 -9.67 5.66 -7.62
C PRO A 66 -9.26 5.99 -6.17
N THR A 67 -9.25 7.28 -5.85
CA THR A 67 -9.08 7.70 -4.45
C THR A 67 -10.29 7.20 -3.65
N PRO A 68 -10.08 6.39 -2.59
CA PRO A 68 -11.18 5.85 -1.81
C PRO A 68 -11.89 6.96 -1.02
N GLU A 69 -13.21 6.85 -0.90
CA GLU A 69 -13.99 7.71 -0.01
C GLU A 69 -13.58 7.45 1.45
N ARG A 70 -13.35 8.53 2.21
CA ARG A 70 -12.91 8.43 3.61
C ARG A 70 -14.04 8.84 4.54
N ASP A 71 -14.42 7.94 5.44
CA ASP A 71 -15.43 8.18 6.47
C ASP A 71 -14.86 8.96 7.67
N SER A 72 -14.45 10.22 7.46
CA SER A 72 -13.78 11.01 8.51
C SER A 72 -14.69 11.44 9.67
N ASP A 73 -16.01 11.38 9.48
CA ASP A 73 -16.99 11.78 10.51
C ASP A 73 -17.38 10.63 11.45
N LYS A 74 -16.95 9.39 11.14
CA LYS A 74 -17.18 8.23 12.02
C LYS A 74 -16.24 8.27 13.24
N PRO A 75 -16.54 7.51 14.30
CA PRO A 75 -15.61 7.36 15.42
C PRO A 75 -14.26 6.80 14.95
N PHE A 76 -13.17 7.35 15.50
CA PHE A 76 -11.81 6.95 15.19
C PHE A 76 -11.62 5.43 15.31
N MET A 77 -11.03 4.83 14.29
CA MET A 77 -10.59 3.44 14.33
C MET A 77 -9.35 3.28 13.46
N MET A 78 -8.31 2.70 14.04
CA MET A 78 -7.05 2.42 13.39
C MET A 78 -6.59 1.02 13.82
N PRO A 79 -6.59 0.04 12.90
CA PRO A 79 -5.92 -1.24 13.14
C PRO A 79 -4.44 -1.01 13.42
N VAL A 80 -3.92 -1.66 14.46
CA VAL A 80 -2.48 -1.62 14.78
C VAL A 80 -1.77 -2.66 13.93
N GLU A 81 -0.84 -2.21 13.10
CA GLU A 81 -0.01 -3.05 12.22
C GLU A 81 1.31 -3.44 12.89
N ASP A 82 1.94 -2.50 13.63
CA ASP A 82 3.19 -2.76 14.36
C ASP A 82 3.32 -1.83 15.59
N VAL A 83 4.22 -2.17 16.52
CA VAL A 83 4.48 -1.43 17.76
C VAL A 83 5.97 -1.28 18.03
N PHE A 84 6.41 -0.03 18.19
CA PHE A 84 7.80 0.32 18.48
C PHE A 84 7.95 1.02 19.83
N SER A 85 9.11 0.85 20.47
CA SER A 85 9.53 1.68 21.61
C SER A 85 10.61 2.66 21.16
N ILE A 86 10.29 3.95 21.13
CA ILE A 86 11.22 5.00 20.75
C ILE A 86 11.79 5.64 22.01
N THR A 87 13.12 5.53 22.20
CA THR A 87 13.82 6.15 23.33
C THR A 87 13.52 7.65 23.39
N GLY A 88 13.04 8.11 24.55
CA GLY A 88 12.70 9.52 24.77
C GLY A 88 11.36 10.00 24.21
N ARG A 89 10.60 9.16 23.49
CA ARG A 89 9.21 9.47 23.06
C ARG A 89 8.17 8.54 23.66
N GLY A 90 8.48 7.25 23.82
CA GLY A 90 7.58 6.22 24.34
C GLY A 90 7.16 5.19 23.28
N THR A 91 6.01 4.57 23.49
CA THR A 91 5.46 3.54 22.61
C THR A 91 4.74 4.17 21.43
N VAL A 92 5.02 3.69 20.22
CA VAL A 92 4.38 4.12 18.97
C VAL A 92 3.71 2.92 18.33
N ALA A 93 2.39 3.01 18.15
CA ALA A 93 1.62 2.06 17.34
C ALA A 93 1.47 2.64 15.93
N THR A 94 1.75 1.83 14.90
CA THR A 94 1.61 2.23 13.49
C THR A 94 0.42 1.55 12.85
N GLY A 95 -0.21 2.21 11.90
CA GLY A 95 -1.25 1.62 11.06
C GLY A 95 -1.95 2.64 10.19
N ARG A 96 -2.74 2.17 9.22
CA ARG A 96 -3.64 3.03 8.44
C ARG A 96 -4.89 3.35 9.25
N VAL A 97 -5.19 4.65 9.42
CA VAL A 97 -6.49 5.08 9.96
C VAL A 97 -7.59 4.62 9.01
N GLU A 98 -8.45 3.72 9.50
CA GLU A 98 -9.53 3.14 8.70
C GLU A 98 -10.71 4.11 8.59
N ARG A 99 -11.01 4.83 9.67
CA ARG A 99 -12.08 5.85 9.70
C ARG A 99 -11.90 6.84 10.85
N GLY A 100 -12.64 7.93 10.77
CA GLY A 100 -12.62 8.99 11.77
C GLY A 100 -11.37 9.84 11.73
N GLN A 101 -11.16 10.61 12.80
CA GLN A 101 -10.00 11.48 12.98
C GLN A 101 -9.49 11.35 14.41
N ILE A 102 -8.20 11.60 14.60
CA ILE A 102 -7.56 11.63 15.92
C ILE A 102 -6.72 12.88 16.05
N LYS A 103 -6.73 13.48 17.24
CA LYS A 103 -5.90 14.62 17.60
C LYS A 103 -5.05 14.30 18.82
N VAL A 104 -3.90 14.97 18.89
CA VAL A 104 -3.05 14.90 20.07
C VAL A 104 -3.84 15.42 21.29
N GLY A 105 -3.78 14.67 22.38
CA GLY A 105 -4.52 14.92 23.62
C GLY A 105 -5.84 14.17 23.73
N GLU A 106 -6.34 13.54 22.66
CA GLU A 106 -7.56 12.73 22.73
C GLU A 106 -7.30 11.38 23.44
N GLU A 107 -8.28 10.94 24.24
CA GLU A 107 -8.28 9.61 24.85
C GLU A 107 -8.72 8.58 23.81
N VAL A 108 -8.00 7.47 23.75
CA VAL A 108 -8.29 6.32 22.89
C VAL A 108 -8.36 5.04 23.70
N GLU A 109 -9.00 4.04 23.13
CA GLU A 109 -9.15 2.72 23.71
C GLU A 109 -8.46 1.68 22.83
N ILE A 110 -7.58 0.88 23.43
CA ILE A 110 -6.95 -0.27 22.77
C ILE A 110 -7.87 -1.47 23.00
N ILE A 111 -8.43 -1.98 21.90
CA ILE A 111 -9.47 -3.00 21.89
C ILE A 111 -8.95 -4.27 21.22
N GLY A 112 -9.22 -5.43 21.82
CA GLY A 112 -8.86 -6.74 21.30
C GLY A 112 -7.64 -7.37 21.98
N MET A 113 -7.44 -8.66 21.76
CA MET A 113 -6.39 -9.52 22.33
C MET A 113 -6.39 -9.70 23.86
N GLN A 114 -6.92 -8.75 24.63
CA GLN A 114 -7.11 -8.82 26.08
C GLN A 114 -8.60 -8.86 26.44
N GLU A 115 -8.94 -9.37 27.64
CA GLU A 115 -10.33 -9.48 28.11
C GLU A 115 -10.97 -8.11 28.35
N GLU A 116 -10.21 -7.17 28.91
CA GLU A 116 -10.63 -5.79 29.14
C GLU A 116 -9.87 -4.84 28.23
N SER A 117 -10.57 -3.83 27.73
CA SER A 117 -9.95 -2.75 26.96
C SER A 117 -9.17 -1.82 27.88
N SER A 118 -8.09 -1.25 27.33
CA SER A 118 -7.25 -0.29 28.05
C SER A 118 -7.36 1.10 27.44
N LYS A 119 -7.43 2.12 28.29
CA LYS A 119 -7.48 3.52 27.87
C LYS A 119 -6.10 4.15 27.93
N THR A 120 -5.81 5.02 26.97
CA THR A 120 -4.58 5.82 26.93
C THR A 120 -4.84 7.15 26.23
N THR A 121 -3.87 8.06 26.29
CA THR A 121 -3.95 9.37 25.63
C THR A 121 -2.97 9.44 24.48
N VAL A 122 -3.42 9.95 23.33
CA VAL A 122 -2.54 10.17 22.17
C VAL A 122 -1.62 11.35 22.45
N THR A 123 -0.32 11.10 22.53
CA THR A 123 0.69 12.13 22.83
C THR A 123 1.39 12.69 21.59
N GLY A 124 1.20 12.08 20.42
CA GLY A 124 1.77 12.52 19.15
C GLY A 124 1.15 11.77 17.97
N VAL A 125 1.15 12.40 16.80
CA VAL A 125 0.75 11.80 15.52
C VAL A 125 1.79 12.22 14.48
N GLU A 126 2.38 11.26 13.77
CA GLU A 126 3.36 11.49 12.71
C GLU A 126 2.99 10.63 11.49
N MET A 127 3.14 11.20 10.29
CA MET A 127 3.26 10.46 9.02
C MET A 127 4.66 10.75 8.47
N PHE A 128 5.26 9.79 7.75
CA PHE A 128 6.62 9.83 7.18
C PHE A 128 7.26 11.24 7.08
N ARG A 129 8.43 11.40 7.72
CA ARG A 129 9.35 12.52 7.47
C ARG A 129 10.29 12.18 6.32
#